data_AF-A0A7J3JDF8-F1
#
_entry.id   AF-A0A7J3JDF8-F1
#
_cell.length_a   1.000
_cell.length_b   1.000
_cell.length_c   1.000
_cell.angle_alpha   90.00
_cell.angle_beta   90.00
_cell.angle_gamma   90.00
#
_symmetry.space_group_name_H-M   'P 1'
#
loop_
_entity.id
_entity.type
_entity.pdbx_description
1 polymer ?
#
loop_
_entity_poly.entity_id
_entity_poly.type
_entity_poly.pdbx_seq_one_letter_code
_entity_poly.pdbx_strand_id
1 'polypeptide(L)' 'MPPKVHIKNYGCSSNIADGETLSGCLKQAGYNLTTSEAEADLIIYNICAVKGPTENRIIN' A
#
# COMPACT_ATOMS: atom_id res chain seq x y z
N MET A 1 -3.31 -12.46 17.38
CA MET A 1 -2.24 -11.64 16.77
C MET A 1 -2.88 -10.45 16.08
N PRO A 2 -2.19 -9.29 15.98
CA PRO A 2 -2.71 -8.16 15.21
C PRO A 2 -2.75 -8.51 13.72
N PRO A 3 -3.79 -8.08 12.97
CA PRO A 3 -3.92 -8.35 11.54
C PRO A 3 -2.73 -7.78 10.75
N LYS A 4 -2.29 -8.52 9.74
CA LYS A 4 -1.16 -8.19 8.88
C LYS A 4 -1.61 -7.42 7.64
N VAL A 5 -0.91 -6.34 7.31
CA VAL A 5 -1.18 -5.50 6.15
C VAL A 5 0.03 -5.43 5.23
N HIS A 6 -0.18 -5.63 3.94
CA HIS A 6 0.82 -5.42 2.90
C HIS A 6 0.47 -4.18 2.08
N ILE A 7 1.45 -3.29 1.86
CA ILE A 7 1.27 -2.07 1.07
C ILE A 7 2.07 -2.20 -0.22
N LYS A 8 1.39 -2.05 -1.36
CA LYS A 8 2.00 -2.02 -2.69
C LYS A 8 1.92 -0.60 -3.24
N ASN A 9 3.08 0.03 -3.36
CA ASN A 9 3.19 1.36 -3.94
C ASN A 9 3.35 1.26 -5.45
N TYR A 10 2.46 1.93 -6.18
CA TYR A 10 2.51 2.03 -7.64
C TYR A 10 2.53 3.50 -8.04
N GLY A 11 3.63 3.92 -8.68
CA GLY A 11 3.80 5.29 -9.15
C GLY A 11 5.24 5.76 -8.98
N CYS A 12 5.38 7.05 -8.66
CA CYS A 12 6.70 7.69 -8.51
C CYS A 12 7.17 7.68 -7.04
N SER A 13 8.26 8.40 -6.77
CA SER A 13 8.79 8.61 -5.42
C SER A 13 7.75 9.16 -4.43
N SER A 14 6.76 9.93 -4.90
CA SER A 14 5.67 10.43 -4.06
C SER A 14 4.83 9.29 -3.48
N ASN A 15 4.47 8.26 -4.27
CA ASN A 15 3.74 7.11 -3.75
C ASN A 15 4.56 6.31 -2.73
N ILE A 16 5.87 6.26 -2.87
CA ILE A 16 6.73 5.60 -1.88
C ILE A 16 6.68 6.37 -0.56
N ALA A 17 6.84 7.70 -0.60
CA ALA A 17 6.76 8.55 0.59
C ALA A 17 5.36 8.50 1.27
N ASP A 18 4.30 8.50 0.48
CA ASP A 18 2.93 8.31 0.98
C ASP A 18 2.78 6.92 1.60
N GLY A 19 3.40 5.90 1.01
CA GLY A 19 3.43 4.54 1.55
C GLY A 19 4.12 4.42 2.91
N GLU A 20 5.18 5.20 3.16
CA GLU A 20 5.82 5.29 4.48
C GLU A 20 4.90 5.96 5.51
N THR A 21 4.17 7.00 5.09
CA THR A 21 3.17 7.67 5.94
C THR A 21 2.04 6.70 6.30
N LEU A 22 1.48 5.98 5.31
CA LEU A 22 0.47 4.93 5.51
C LEU A 22 0.97 3.84 6.47
N SER A 23 2.23 3.42 6.31
CA SER A 23 2.87 2.44 7.19
C SER A 23 2.88 2.89 8.65
N GLY A 24 3.17 4.17 8.90
CA GLY A 24 3.12 4.77 10.24
C GLY A 24 1.72 4.76 10.82
N CYS A 25 0.73 5.21 10.06
CA CYS A 25 -0.68 5.25 10.48
C CYS A 25 -1.21 3.84 10.82
N LEU A 26 -0.91 2.84 10.00
CA LEU A 26 -1.35 1.46 10.22
C LEU A 26 -0.74 0.86 11.50
N LYS A 27 0.55 1.12 11.76
CA LYS A 27 1.18 0.72 13.02
C LYS A 27 0.51 1.37 14.23
N GLN A 28 0.20 2.67 14.15
CA GLN A 28 -0.53 3.38 15.21
C GLN A 28 -1.94 2.84 15.42
N ALA A 29 -2.60 2.38 14.36
CA ALA A 29 -3.91 1.74 14.41
C ALA A 29 -3.86 0.26 14.88
N GLY A 30 -2.68 -0.28 15.21
CA GLY A 30 -2.51 -1.63 15.75
C GLY A 30 -2.35 -2.74 14.72
N TYR A 31 -2.09 -2.40 13.45
CA TYR A 31 -1.78 -3.39 12.41
C TYR A 31 -0.28 -3.73 12.40
N ASN A 32 0.03 -4.95 11.97
CA ASN A 32 1.39 -5.37 11.67
C ASN A 32 1.66 -5.26 10.17
N LEU A 33 2.77 -4.64 9.77
CA LEU A 33 3.15 -4.61 8.37
C LEU A 33 3.83 -5.92 7.98
N THR A 34 3.52 -6.42 6.78
CA THR A 34 4.18 -7.58 6.18
C THR A 34 4.69 -7.23 4.78
N THR A 35 5.79 -7.85 4.38
CA THR A 35 6.34 -7.78 3.01
C THR A 35 5.83 -8.92 2.12
N SER A 36 5.07 -9.86 2.68
CA SER A 36 4.48 -11.00 1.97
C SER A 36 2.99 -10.79 1.76
N GLU A 37 2.54 -10.74 0.50
CA GLU A 37 1.12 -10.72 0.14
C GLU A 37 0.38 -11.96 0.63
N ALA A 38 1.04 -13.12 0.63
CA ALA A 38 0.44 -14.40 1.05
C ALA A 38 0.15 -14.47 2.56
N GLU A 39 0.82 -13.64 3.35
CA GLU A 39 0.61 -13.55 4.80
C GLU A 39 -0.28 -12.39 5.22
N ALA A 40 -0.75 -11.59 4.27
CA ALA A 40 -1.52 -10.39 4.56
C ALA A 40 -3.00 -10.72 4.75
N ASP A 41 -3.59 -10.20 5.83
CA ASP A 41 -5.03 -10.18 6.03
C ASP A 41 -5.69 -9.05 5.20
N LEU A 42 -4.90 -8.03 4.83
CA LEU A 42 -5.30 -6.89 4.01
C LEU A 42 -4.16 -6.44 3.08
N ILE A 43 -4.49 -6.16 1.82
CA ILE A 43 -3.56 -5.58 0.84
C ILE A 43 -4.04 -4.17 0.46
N ILE A 44 -3.13 -3.20 0.54
CA ILE A 44 -3.38 -1.80 0.15
C ILE A 44 -2.59 -1.49 -1.11
N TYR A 45 -3.28 -1.12 -2.17
CA TYR A 45 -2.70 -0.62 -3.41
C TYR A 45 -2.64 0.91 -3.34
N ASN A 46 -1.47 1.45 -3.02
CA ASN A 46 -1.25 2.88 -3.00
C ASN A 46 -0.88 3.35 -4.42
N ILE A 47 -1.84 4.02 -5.07
CA ILE A 47 -1.75 4.47 -6.45
C ILE A 47 -1.98 5.98 -6.48
N CYS A 48 -1.35 6.69 -7.42
CA CYS A 48 -1.63 8.11 -7.59
C CYS A 48 -2.94 8.32 -8.38
N ALA A 49 -3.76 9.29 -7.98
CA ALA A 49 -5.03 9.62 -8.62
C ALA A 49 -4.90 10.34 -9.98
N VAL A 50 -3.72 10.29 -10.63
CA VAL A 50 -3.51 10.96 -11.92
C VAL A 50 -4.41 10.30 -12.96
N LYS A 51 -5.48 10.98 -13.36
CA LYS A 51 -6.36 10.57 -14.45
C LYS A 51 -5.55 10.52 -15.75
N GLY A 52 -5.24 9.32 -16.20
CA GLY A 52 -4.34 9.07 -17.34
C GLY A 52 -3.83 7.63 -17.39
N PRO A 53 -2.74 7.34 -18.14
CA PRO A 53 -2.27 5.99 -18.50
C PRO A 53 -1.99 5.02 -17.34
N THR A 54 -1.87 5.54 -16.11
CA THR A 54 -1.53 4.77 -14.90
C THR A 54 -2.66 3.86 -14.43
N GLU A 55 -3.93 4.22 -14.64
CA GLU A 55 -5.09 3.40 -14.28
C GLU A 55 -5.08 2.05 -15.03
N ASN A 56 -4.77 2.07 -16.32
CA ASN A 56 -4.71 0.88 -17.18
C ASN A 56 -3.60 -0.13 -16.81
N ARG A 57 -2.58 0.30 -16.03
CA ARG A 57 -1.49 -0.59 -15.56
C ARG A 57 -1.85 -1.36 -14.28
N ILE A 58 -2.93 -0.99 -13.61
CA ILE A 58 -3.36 -1.62 -12.35
C ILE A 58 -4.46 -2.67 -12.63
N ILE A 59 -5.22 -2.52 -13.72
CA ILE A 59 -6.39 -3.34 -14.06
C ILE A 59 -6.05 -4.49 -15.03
N ASN A 60 -4.92 -4.45 -15.74
CA ASN A 60 -4.49 -5.47 -16.70
C ASN A 60 -3.30 -6.29 -16.20
#